data_AF-A0A2H6NFP9-F1
#
_entry.id   AF-A0A2H6NFP9-F1
#
_cell.length_a   1.000
_cell.length_b   1.000
_cell.length_c   1.000
_cell.angle_alpha   90.00
_cell.angle_beta   90.00
_cell.angle_gamma   90.00
#
_symmetry.space_group_name_H-M   'P 1'
#
loop_
_entity.id
_entity.type
_entity.pdbx_description
1 polymer ?
#
loop_
_entity_poly.entity_id
_entity_poly.type
_entity_poly.pdbx_seq_one_letter_code
_entity_poly.pdbx_strand_id
1 'polypeptide(L)'
;YMGIHLTCSFTMDKMNPAHLLVLAAVCISLLGASSIAPQPLTRYQFKRMIECANIRGWWDYFEYGCYCDSRGSGTPVDDLDRCCQAHDNCYNEAIKVHNCCPYMTFYIYDCTGG
;
A
#
# COMPACT_ATOMS: atom_id res chain seq x y z
N TYR A 1 7.04 -14.01 33.51
CA TYR A 1 7.12 -12.74 32.76
C TYR A 1 6.99 -13.10 31.28
N MET A 2 5.80 -13.44 30.79
CA MET A 2 4.77 -12.52 30.27
C MET A 2 5.34 -11.52 29.25
N GLY A 3 5.01 -11.69 27.98
CA GLY A 3 5.35 -10.76 26.91
C GLY A 3 5.30 -11.42 25.54
N ILE A 4 4.09 -11.48 25.00
CA ILE A 4 3.71 -12.17 23.76
C ILE A 4 4.28 -11.36 22.57
N HIS A 5 5.32 -11.85 21.90
CA HIS A 5 5.88 -11.27 20.66
C HIS A 5 5.03 -11.70 19.44
N LEU A 6 3.85 -11.11 19.25
CA LEU A 6 2.91 -11.56 18.21
C LEU A 6 2.23 -10.44 17.38
N THR A 7 2.88 -9.31 17.07
CA THR A 7 2.15 -8.23 16.35
C THR A 7 2.68 -7.76 14.99
N CYS A 8 3.79 -8.24 14.44
CA CYS A 8 4.23 -7.82 13.09
C CYS A 8 5.10 -8.87 12.35
N SER A 9 4.54 -10.02 11.96
CA SER A 9 5.30 -10.98 11.12
C SER A 9 4.95 -10.83 9.63
N PHE A 10 5.89 -10.27 8.86
CA PHE A 10 6.07 -10.66 7.45
C PHE A 10 7.14 -11.76 7.41
N THR A 11 6.74 -12.99 7.08
CA THR A 11 7.70 -14.06 6.73
C THR A 11 7.73 -14.21 5.21
N MET A 12 8.84 -13.86 4.55
CA MET A 12 9.17 -14.30 3.19
C MET A 12 10.05 -15.57 3.21
N ASP A 13 9.90 -16.41 4.24
CA ASP A 13 10.72 -17.61 4.39
C ASP A 13 10.15 -18.79 3.58
N LYS A 14 10.90 -19.19 2.56
CA LYS A 14 10.75 -20.35 1.65
C LYS A 14 10.04 -20.08 0.32
N MET A 15 10.78 -19.58 -0.68
CA MET A 15 10.50 -19.90 -2.08
C MET A 15 11.67 -20.67 -2.69
N ASN A 16 11.37 -21.84 -3.24
CA ASN A 16 12.34 -22.70 -3.94
C ASN A 16 12.77 -22.04 -5.26
N PRO A 17 14.06 -22.00 -5.62
CA PRO A 17 14.55 -21.41 -6.86
C PRO A 17 13.87 -21.93 -8.14
N ALA A 18 13.38 -23.17 -8.14
CA ALA A 18 12.58 -23.70 -9.24
C ALA A 18 11.23 -22.99 -9.41
N HIS A 19 10.61 -22.54 -8.31
CA HIS A 19 9.38 -21.72 -8.36
C HIS A 19 9.64 -20.35 -8.98
N LEU A 20 10.81 -19.75 -8.73
CA LEU A 20 11.16 -18.44 -9.28
C LEU A 20 11.31 -18.51 -10.81
N LEU A 21 11.89 -19.60 -11.32
CA LEU A 21 12.07 -19.83 -12.76
C LEU A 21 10.74 -20.10 -13.47
N VAL A 22 9.82 -20.84 -12.83
CA VAL A 22 8.48 -21.06 -13.35
C VAL A 22 7.68 -19.74 -13.38
N LEU A 23 7.78 -18.90 -12.35
CA LEU A 23 7.14 -17.57 -12.32
C LEU A 23 7.65 -16.66 -13.44
N ALA A 24 8.96 -16.62 -13.67
CA ALA A 24 9.55 -15.82 -14.73
C ALA A 24 9.08 -16.25 -16.13
N ALA A 25 9.01 -17.56 -16.40
CA ALA A 25 8.57 -18.08 -17.69
C ALA A 25 7.08 -17.80 -17.97
N VAL A 26 6.23 -17.90 -16.93
CA VAL A 26 4.81 -17.57 -17.03
C VAL A 26 4.61 -16.08 -17.31
N CYS A 27 5.34 -15.19 -16.61
CA CYS A 27 5.27 -13.75 -16.84
C CYS A 27 5.65 -13.33 -18.27
N ILE A 28 6.71 -13.93 -18.83
CA ILE A 28 7.16 -13.66 -20.22
C ILE A 28 6.09 -14.07 -21.24
N SER A 29 5.37 -15.16 -20.97
CA SER A 29 4.30 -15.64 -21.86
C SER A 29 3.04 -14.76 -21.80
N LEU A 30 2.78 -14.12 -20.66
CA LEU A 30 1.62 -13.25 -20.44
C LEU A 30 1.82 -11.81 -20.94
N LEU A 31 3.07 -11.33 -21.01
CA LEU A 31 3.41 -9.99 -21.52
C LEU A 31 3.07 -9.80 -23.02
N GLY A 32 3.05 -10.88 -23.80
CA GLY A 32 2.63 -10.86 -25.21
C GLY A 32 1.10 -10.78 -25.41
N ALA A 33 0.30 -10.94 -24.35
CA ALA A 33 -1.16 -11.02 -24.42
C ALA A 33 -1.90 -9.88 -23.71
N SER A 34 -1.19 -8.90 -23.14
CA SER A 34 -1.79 -7.88 -22.29
C SER A 34 -2.11 -6.59 -23.07
N SER A 35 -3.40 -6.36 -23.37
CA SER A 35 -3.93 -5.00 -23.46
C SER A 35 -4.13 -4.48 -22.05
N ILE A 36 -3.23 -3.61 -21.59
CA ILE A 36 -3.35 -2.99 -20.26
C ILE A 36 -4.53 -2.03 -20.32
N ALA A 37 -5.68 -2.46 -19.78
CA ALA A 37 -6.79 -1.55 -19.53
C ALA A 37 -6.31 -0.43 -18.59
N PRO A 38 -6.72 0.85 -18.81
CA PRO A 38 -6.31 1.95 -17.95
C PRO A 38 -6.64 1.62 -16.50
N GLN A 39 -5.63 1.56 -15.65
CA GLN A 39 -5.83 1.32 -14.22
C GLN A 39 -6.62 2.51 -13.65
N PRO A 40 -7.64 2.33 -12.80
CA PRO A 40 -8.27 3.45 -12.10
C PRO A 40 -7.29 3.98 -11.02
N LEU A 41 -6.84 5.23 -11.17
CA LEU A 41 -5.63 5.79 -10.54
C LEU A 41 -5.92 6.64 -9.30
N THR A 42 -6.28 6.05 -8.14
CA THR A 42 -6.65 6.92 -6.98
C THR A 42 -5.93 6.59 -5.68
N ARG A 43 -5.51 5.33 -5.51
CA ARG A 43 -4.26 5.02 -4.78
C ARG A 43 -3.04 5.63 -5.48
N TYR A 44 -3.05 5.73 -6.81
CA TYR A 44 -1.97 6.34 -7.58
C TYR A 44 -1.86 7.84 -7.32
N GLN A 45 -2.98 8.58 -7.33
CA GLN A 45 -2.97 10.00 -6.97
C GLN A 45 -2.43 10.22 -5.55
N PHE A 46 -2.73 9.33 -4.61
CA PHE A 46 -2.15 9.40 -3.26
C PHE A 46 -0.64 9.22 -3.25
N LYS A 47 -0.10 8.23 -4.01
CA LYS A 47 1.35 8.06 -4.18
C LYS A 47 2.02 9.31 -4.74
N ARG A 48 1.38 9.97 -5.72
CA ARG A 48 1.86 11.23 -6.29
C ARG A 48 1.83 12.38 -5.30
N MET A 49 0.82 12.43 -4.42
CA MET A 49 0.77 13.41 -3.33
C MET A 49 1.88 13.17 -2.30
N ILE A 50 2.21 11.92 -1.97
CA ILE A 50 3.35 11.60 -1.09
C ILE A 50 4.65 12.10 -1.73
N GLU A 51 4.88 11.78 -3.01
CA GLU A 51 6.06 12.23 -3.78
C GLU A 51 6.14 13.77 -3.89
N CYS A 52 5.00 14.46 -3.90
CA CYS A 52 4.94 15.91 -3.93
C CYS A 52 5.29 16.53 -2.56
N ALA A 53 4.76 15.98 -1.48
CA ALA A 53 4.84 16.58 -0.15
C ALA A 53 6.08 16.17 0.66
N ASN A 54 6.84 15.18 0.19
CA ASN A 54 7.96 14.60 0.93
C ASN A 54 9.18 14.36 0.05
N ILE A 55 10.36 14.42 0.67
CA ILE A 55 11.63 14.01 0.06
C ILE A 55 11.66 12.49 -0.16
N ARG A 56 11.04 11.72 0.75
CA ARG A 56 10.94 10.25 0.67
C ARG A 56 9.85 9.84 -0.31
N GLY A 57 10.14 8.83 -1.12
CA GLY A 57 9.18 8.30 -2.09
C GLY A 57 8.09 7.47 -1.42
N TRP A 58 6.96 7.27 -2.09
CA TRP A 58 5.84 6.49 -1.54
C TRP A 58 6.24 5.05 -1.12
N TRP A 59 7.27 4.48 -1.75
CA TRP A 59 7.81 3.17 -1.45
C TRP A 59 8.40 3.04 -0.04
N ASP A 60 8.93 4.13 0.53
CA ASP A 60 9.49 4.13 1.89
C ASP A 60 8.40 3.95 2.96
N TYR A 61 7.14 4.18 2.58
CA TYR A 61 5.97 4.03 3.43
C TYR A 61 5.22 2.72 3.15
N PHE A 62 5.61 1.96 2.12
CA PHE A 62 4.94 0.71 1.77
C PHE A 62 5.36 -0.41 2.71
N GLU A 63 4.39 -1.05 3.35
CA GLU A 63 4.61 -2.13 4.33
C GLU A 63 5.43 -1.68 5.56
N TYR A 64 5.36 -0.39 5.91
CA TYR A 64 5.96 0.14 7.12
C TYR A 64 5.02 -0.03 8.34
N GLY A 65 5.57 -0.41 9.49
CA GLY A 65 4.83 -0.47 10.75
C GLY A 65 3.66 -1.48 10.73
N CYS A 66 2.61 -1.17 11.47
CA CYS A 66 1.38 -1.96 11.56
C CYS A 66 0.31 -1.51 10.55
N TYR A 67 0.33 -0.24 10.14
CA TYR A 67 -0.77 0.44 9.44
C TYR A 67 -0.38 1.05 8.09
N CYS A 68 0.90 1.25 7.75
CA CYS A 68 1.26 1.79 6.44
C CYS A 68 1.25 0.72 5.33
N ASP A 69 0.11 0.03 5.17
CA ASP A 69 -0.40 -0.74 4.01
C ASP A 69 -1.63 -1.57 4.47
N SER A 70 -2.16 -2.44 3.62
CA SER A 70 -3.35 -3.30 3.72
C SER A 70 -3.50 -4.24 4.94
N ARG A 71 -2.72 -4.09 6.02
CA ARG A 71 -2.65 -5.04 7.14
C ARG A 71 -3.14 -4.51 8.49
N GLY A 72 -3.57 -3.25 8.56
CA GLY A 72 -3.87 -2.47 9.77
C GLY A 72 -4.53 -3.20 10.94
N SER A 73 -3.72 -3.70 11.88
CA SER A 73 -4.14 -4.17 13.20
C SER A 73 -2.95 -4.11 14.18
N GLY A 74 -3.21 -3.88 15.46
CA GLY A 74 -2.17 -3.77 16.49
C GLY A 74 -2.03 -2.36 17.07
N THR A 75 -0.87 -2.06 17.65
CA THR A 75 -0.55 -0.73 18.21
C THR A 75 0.44 -0.04 17.27
N PRO A 76 0.19 1.21 16.85
CA PRO A 76 1.13 1.94 16.00
C PRO A 76 2.54 1.97 16.60
N VAL A 77 3.55 1.67 15.79
CA VAL A 77 4.94 1.55 16.27
C VAL A 77 5.61 2.89 16.51
N ASP A 78 5.19 3.94 15.80
CA ASP A 78 5.68 5.31 15.92
C ASP A 78 4.67 6.34 15.37
N ASP A 79 5.06 7.62 15.30
CA ASP A 79 4.19 8.70 14.82
C ASP A 79 3.85 8.58 13.33
N LEU A 80 4.74 7.99 12.51
CA LEU A 80 4.45 7.74 11.11
C LEU A 80 3.35 6.69 10.96
N ASP A 81 3.46 5.60 11.72
CA ASP A 81 2.46 4.53 11.72
C ASP A 81 1.10 5.02 12.28
N ARG A 82 1.10 6.00 13.18
CA ARG A 82 -0.14 6.69 13.62
C ARG A 82 -0.79 7.49 12.51
N CYS A 83 -0.01 8.14 11.64
CA CYS A 83 -0.55 8.82 10.45
C CYS A 83 -1.21 7.82 9.50
N CYS A 84 -0.61 6.64 9.31
CA CYS A 84 -1.17 5.57 8.49
C CYS A 84 -2.46 5.00 9.10
N GLN A 85 -2.50 4.80 10.41
CA GLN A 85 -3.74 4.40 11.12
C GLN A 85 -4.86 5.43 10.92
N ALA A 86 -4.55 6.72 11.01
CA ALA A 86 -5.52 7.79 10.78
C ALA A 86 -6.03 7.80 9.32
N HIS A 87 -5.14 7.57 8.35
CA HIS A 87 -5.48 7.45 6.94
C HIS A 87 -6.41 6.27 6.66
N ASP A 88 -6.12 5.09 7.23
CA ASP A 88 -6.98 3.90 7.13
C ASP A 88 -8.37 4.15 7.71
N ASN A 89 -8.45 4.84 8.86
CA ASN A 89 -9.73 5.21 9.46
C ASN A 89 -10.53 6.16 8.56
N CYS A 90 -9.88 7.16 7.95
CA CYS A 90 -10.51 8.08 7.01
C CYS A 90 -11.06 7.34 5.78
N TYR A 91 -10.31 6.41 5.21
CA TYR A 91 -10.78 5.58 4.09
C TYR A 91 -11.95 4.68 4.49
N ASN A 92 -11.88 4.07 5.68
CA ASN A 92 -12.97 3.25 6.21
C ASN A 92 -14.25 4.06 6.43
N GLU A 93 -14.14 5.29 6.92
CA GLU A 93 -15.28 6.21 7.06
C GLU A 93 -15.86 6.59 5.69
N ALA A 94 -15.01 6.96 4.73
CA ALA A 94 -15.43 7.27 3.36
C ALA A 94 -16.23 6.12 2.74
N ILE A 95 -15.81 4.87 2.96
CA ILE A 95 -16.52 3.69 2.47
C ILE A 95 -17.83 3.48 3.24
N LYS A 96 -17.79 3.46 4.58
CA LYS A 96 -18.94 3.04 5.41
C LYS A 96 -20.03 4.10 5.53
N VAL A 97 -19.64 5.36 5.64
CA VAL A 97 -20.55 6.49 5.90
C VAL A 97 -20.95 7.18 4.60
N HIS A 98 -19.98 7.39 3.71
CA HIS A 98 -20.18 8.18 2.49
C HIS A 98 -20.35 7.33 1.23
N ASN A 99 -20.27 6.00 1.34
CA ASN A 99 -20.37 5.06 0.22
C ASN A 99 -19.44 5.43 -0.95
N CYS A 100 -18.25 5.93 -0.62
CA CYS A 100 -17.20 6.30 -1.58
C CYS A 100 -16.26 5.11 -1.83
N CYS A 101 -15.57 5.12 -2.97
CA CYS A 101 -14.53 4.15 -3.31
C CYS A 101 -13.15 4.82 -3.27
N PRO A 102 -12.58 5.17 -2.11
CA PRO A 102 -11.39 6.03 -2.01
C PRO A 102 -10.12 5.42 -2.63
N TYR A 103 -10.12 4.13 -2.93
CA TYR A 103 -9.05 3.45 -3.69
C TYR A 103 -9.21 3.55 -5.20
N MET A 104 -10.41 3.90 -5.70
CA MET A 104 -10.77 4.00 -7.13
C MET A 104 -11.41 5.33 -7.57
N THR A 105 -11.76 6.24 -6.65
CA THR A 105 -12.41 7.54 -6.93
C THR A 105 -11.38 8.65 -7.18
N PHE A 106 -11.37 9.18 -8.41
CA PHE A 106 -10.42 10.22 -8.80
C PHE A 106 -10.79 11.55 -8.15
N TYR A 107 -9.77 12.32 -7.80
CA TYR A 107 -9.94 13.67 -7.27
C TYR A 107 -9.01 14.66 -7.97
N ILE A 108 -9.38 15.93 -7.94
CA ILE A 108 -8.56 17.03 -8.43
C ILE A 108 -7.72 17.53 -7.24
N TYR A 109 -6.41 17.62 -7.45
CA TYR A 109 -5.48 18.18 -6.48
C TYR A 109 -4.37 18.92 -7.22
N ASP A 110 -3.78 19.91 -6.57
CA ASP A 110 -2.61 20.64 -7.06
C ASP A 110 -1.43 20.42 -6.12
N CYS A 111 -0.24 20.32 -6.70
CA CYS A 111 1.03 20.24 -5.98
C CYS A 111 1.71 21.61 -6.04
N THR A 112 1.78 22.32 -4.93
CA THR A 112 2.47 23.62 -4.85
C THR A 112 3.51 23.61 -3.75
N GLY A 113 4.79 23.74 -4.12
CA GLY A 113 5.90 23.93 -3.17
C GLY A 113 6.47 22.64 -2.55
N GLY A 114 6.73 21.61 -3.37
CA GLY A 114 7.57 20.48 -2.97
C GLY A 114 9.05 20.84 -2.82
#